data_AF-L5NM09-F1
#
_entry.id   AF-L5NM09-F1
#
_cell.length_a   1.000
_cell.length_b   1.000
_cell.length_c   1.000
_cell.angle_alpha   90.00
_cell.angle_beta   90.00
_cell.angle_gamma   90.00
#
_symmetry.space_group_name_H-M   'P 1'
#
loop_
_entity.id
_entity.type
_entity.pdbx_description
1 polymer ?
#
loop_
_entity_poly.entity_id
_entity_poly.type
_entity_poly.pdbx_seq_one_letter_code
_entity_poly.pdbx_strand_id
1 'polypeptide(L)' 'PPELRSRIFDTGFSTGTAGIGFGLTIVSNVVDAHGWTVSVGESAAGGARFEFTGVGAGG' A
#
# COMPACT_ATOMS: atom_id res chain seq x y z
N PRO A 1 9.20 -4.83 9.04
CA PRO A 1 10.57 -4.30 8.85
C PRO A 1 10.62 -3.22 7.77
N PRO A 2 11.52 -2.25 7.87
CA PRO A 2 11.67 -1.17 6.89
C PRO A 2 11.94 -1.69 5.47
N GLU A 3 12.78 -2.73 5.32
CA GLU A 3 13.09 -3.30 4.01
C GLU A 3 11.90 -3.97 3.32
N LEU A 4 10.87 -4.36 4.08
CA LEU A 4 9.66 -4.93 3.48
C LEU A 4 8.74 -3.84 2.90
N ARG A 5 8.83 -2.59 3.37
CA ARG A 5 7.90 -1.50 3.00
C ARG A 5 7.93 -1.13 1.52
N SER A 6 9.10 -1.20 0.88
CA SER A 6 9.19 -0.97 -0.57
C SER A 6 8.71 -2.19 -1.37
N ARG A 7 8.79 -3.39 -0.79
CA ARG A 7 8.43 -4.65 -1.45
C ARG A 7 6.96 -5.02 -1.29
N ILE A 8 6.23 -4.38 -0.37
CA ILE A 8 4.81 -4.71 -0.16
C ILE A 8 3.90 -4.36 -1.35
N PHE A 9 4.38 -3.51 -2.25
CA PHE A 9 3.68 -3.13 -3.48
C PHE A 9 4.10 -4.01 -4.67
N ASP A 10 5.13 -4.86 -4.52
CA ASP A 10 5.50 -5.81 -5.56
C ASP A 10 4.40 -6.84 -5.75
N THR A 11 4.13 -7.18 -7.01
CA THR A 11 3.16 -8.20 -7.40
C THR A 11 3.48 -9.53 -6.72
N GLY A 12 2.54 -10.04 -5.92
CA GLY A 12 2.67 -11.32 -5.23
C GLY A 12 3.40 -11.27 -3.89
N PHE A 13 3.75 -10.08 -3.37
CA PHE A 13 4.29 -9.96 -2.02
C PHE A 13 3.20 -10.20 -0.96
N SER A 14 3.39 -11.23 -0.13
CA SER A 14 2.56 -11.51 1.03
C SER A 14 3.43 -11.89 2.22
N THR A 15 3.08 -11.39 3.41
CA THR A 15 3.71 -11.75 4.69
C THR A 15 2.83 -12.67 5.54
N GLY A 16 1.65 -13.05 5.05
CA GLY A 16 0.68 -13.87 5.79
C GLY A 16 0.36 -15.17 5.05
N THR A 17 0.35 -16.28 5.78
CA THR A 17 0.05 -17.64 5.27
C THR A 17 -1.39 -17.80 4.75
N ALA A 18 -2.27 -16.82 4.97
CA ALA A 18 -3.70 -16.87 4.64
C ALA A 18 -4.13 -15.89 3.52
N GLY A 19 -3.24 -15.03 3.05
CA GLY A 19 -3.54 -14.03 2.03
C GLY A 19 -2.63 -14.19 0.83
N ILE A 20 -3.20 -14.38 -0.35
CA ILE A 20 -2.49 -14.53 -1.64
C ILE A 20 -1.68 -13.29 -2.08
N GLY A 21 -1.61 -12.22 -1.27
CA GLY A 21 -0.80 -11.02 -1.57
C GLY A 21 -1.43 -10.03 -2.56
N PHE A 22 -2.68 -10.24 -2.98
CA PHE A 22 -3.30 -9.42 -4.04
C PHE A 22 -3.82 -8.05 -3.58
N GLY A 23 -4.16 -7.89 -2.30
CA GLY A 23 -4.81 -6.67 -1.81
C GLY A 23 -3.99 -5.40 -2.06
N LEU A 24 -2.68 -5.45 -1.80
CA LEU A 24 -1.78 -4.31 -2.01
C LEU A 24 -1.44 -4.10 -3.49
N THR A 25 -1.42 -5.16 -4.30
CA THR A 25 -1.29 -5.05 -5.76
C THR A 25 -2.48 -4.30 -6.37
N ILE A 26 -3.71 -4.58 -5.92
CA ILE A 26 -4.90 -3.85 -6.37
C ILE A 26 -4.80 -2.37 -5.98
N VAL A 27 -4.38 -2.08 -4.74
CA VAL A 27 -4.16 -0.70 -4.28
C VAL A 27 -3.12 0.01 -5.13
N SER A 28 -1.99 -0.64 -5.44
CA SER A 28 -0.94 -0.08 -6.29
C SER A 28 -1.47 0.27 -7.68
N ASN A 29 -2.28 -0.61 -8.29
CA ASN A 29 -2.88 -0.36 -9.60
C ASN A 29 -3.84 0.84 -9.59
N VAL A 30 -4.67 0.97 -8.54
CA VAL A 30 -5.58 2.12 -8.39
C VAL A 30 -4.78 3.42 -8.22
N VAL A 31 -3.75 3.39 -7.37
CA VAL A 31 -2.89 4.55 -7.12
C VAL A 31 -2.22 5.02 -8.42
N ASP A 32 -1.65 4.09 -9.18
CA ASP A 32 -1.00 4.39 -10.47
C ASP A 32 -2.02 4.90 -11.51
N ALA A 33 -3.17 4.25 -11.65
CA ALA A 33 -4.22 4.64 -12.60
C ALA A 33 -4.77 6.05 -12.35
N HIS A 34 -4.78 6.50 -11.09
CA HIS A 34 -5.27 7.82 -10.70
C HIS A 34 -4.17 8.87 -10.52
N GLY A 35 -2.89 8.52 -10.76
CA GLY A 35 -1.75 9.40 -10.52
C GLY A 35 -1.59 9.81 -9.05
N TRP A 36 -2.13 8.99 -8.14
CA TRP A 36 -2.02 9.20 -6.70
C TRP A 36 -0.68 8.66 -6.22
N THR A 37 -0.38 8.90 -4.95
CA THR A 37 0.80 8.30 -4.30
C THR A 37 0.38 7.62 -3.02
N VAL A 38 0.89 6.40 -2.79
CA VAL A 38 0.71 5.65 -1.55
C VAL A 38 2.03 5.52 -0.80
N SER A 39 2.00 5.70 0.51
CA SER A 39 3.13 5.47 1.41
C SER A 39 2.72 4.60 2.58
N VAL A 40 3.63 3.78 3.09
CA VAL A 40 3.40 2.91 4.24
C VAL A 40 4.38 3.25 5.36
N GLY A 41 3.86 3.46 6.56
CA GLY A 41 4.63 3.81 7.76
C GLY A 41 4.19 3.00 8.98
N GLU A 42 4.86 3.25 10.09
CA GLU A 42 4.42 2.78 11.40
C GLU A 42 3.39 3.73 11.98
N SER A 43 2.39 3.18 12.67
CA SER A 43 1.44 3.99 13.44
C SER A 43 1.91 4.11 14.89
N ALA A 44 1.78 5.29 15.48
CA ALA A 44 2.04 5.50 16.91
C ALA A 44 1.14 4.65 17.83
N ALA A 45 -0.02 4.19 17.31
CA ALA A 45 -0.92 3.26 17.99
C ALA A 45 -0.54 1.77 17.81
N GLY A 46 0.56 1.48 17.10
CA GLY A 46 0.92 0.14 16.65
C GLY A 46 0.29 -0.25 15.31
N GLY A 47 0.91 -1.20 14.60
CA GLY A 47 0.47 -1.66 13.27
C GLY A 47 1.03 -0.85 12.11
N ALA A 48 0.38 -0.98 10.94
CA ALA A 48 0.77 -0.30 9.71
C ALA A 48 -0.17 0.88 9.41
N ARG A 49 0.41 2.01 9.00
CA ARG A 49 -0.31 3.18 8.51
C ARG A 49 -0.10 3.31 7.02
N PHE A 50 -1.18 3.48 6.26
CA PHE A 50 -1.14 3.75 4.83
C PHE A 50 -1.61 5.19 4.59
N GLU A 51 -0.86 5.94 3.79
CA GLU A 51 -1.19 7.32 3.45
C GLU A 51 -1.33 7.45 1.94
N PHE A 52 -2.43 8.09 1.51
CA PHE A 52 -2.74 8.34 0.11
C PHE A 52 -2.75 9.85 -0.13
N THR A 53 -2.04 10.29 -1.16
CA THR A 53 -1.92 11.71 -1.55
C THR A 53 -2.20 11.88 -3.03
N GLY A 54 -2.57 13.10 -3.45
CA GLY A 54 -3.00 13.36 -4.83
C GLY A 54 -4.45 12.95 -5.12
N VAL A 55 -5.17 12.42 -4.13
CA VAL A 55 -6.62 12.20 -4.13
C VAL A 55 -7.33 13.54 -4.27
N GLY A 56 -7.55 13.98 -5.50
CA GLY A 56 -8.42 15.11 -5.79
C GLY A 56 -9.84 14.77 -5.32
N ALA A 57 -10.46 15.66 -4.53
CA ALA A 57 -11.91 15.67 -4.41
C ALA A 57 -12.45 15.88 -5.83
N GLY A 58 -13.05 14.84 -6.41
CA GLY A 58 -13.63 14.94 -7.75
C GLY A 58 -14.51 16.19 -7.85
N GLY A 59 -14.30 16.96 -8.91
CA GLY A 59 -15.24 18.02 -9.31
C GLY A 59 -16.54 17.44 -9.85
#